data_AF-A0A6J5E5R9-F1
#
_entry.id   AF-A0A6J5E5R9-F1
#
_cell.length_a   1.000
_cell.length_b   1.000
_cell.length_c   1.000
_cell.angle_alpha   90.00
_cell.angle_beta   90.00
_cell.angle_gamma   90.00
#
_symmetry.space_group_name_H-M   'P 1'
#
loop_
_entity.id
_entity.type
_entity.pdbx_description
1 polymer ?
#
loop_
_entity_poly.entity_id
_entity_poly.type
_entity_poly.pdbx_seq_one_letter_code
_entity_poly.pdbx_strand_id
1 'polypeptide(L)'
;MRAAGEQSLRFLVDKWLAPVPSRPVRVTEFSRTRSDGTRYVRVETLSADGLRALFFFRHSDGFWCVFPPTIDRPRRLPERFVAEAA
;
A
#
# COMPACT_ATOMS: atom_id res chain seq x y z
N MET A 1 -19.19 -12.21 1.65
CA MET A 1 -18.41 -12.18 2.90
C MET A 1 -17.00 -12.65 2.58
N ARG A 2 -15.99 -11.78 2.70
CA ARG A 2 -14.57 -12.18 2.58
C ARG A 2 -14.14 -12.75 3.92
N ALA A 3 -13.53 -13.93 3.95
CA ALA A 3 -13.10 -14.54 5.20
C ALA A 3 -12.03 -13.66 5.86
N ALA A 4 -12.05 -13.57 7.19
CA ALA A 4 -11.16 -12.68 7.95
C ALA A 4 -9.65 -12.89 7.65
N GLY A 5 -9.27 -14.08 7.17
CA GLY A 5 -7.91 -14.41 6.76
C GLY A 5 -7.50 -13.87 5.38
N GLU A 6 -8.43 -13.71 4.44
CA GLU A 6 -8.17 -13.34 3.03
C GLU A 6 -7.72 -11.88 2.85
N GLN A 7 -7.68 -11.12 3.94
CA GLN A 7 -7.33 -9.70 3.96
C GLN A 7 -6.36 -9.36 5.10
N SER A 8 -5.74 -10.37 5.69
CA SER A 8 -4.63 -10.19 6.62
C SER A 8 -3.37 -9.77 5.86
N LEU A 9 -2.45 -9.07 6.54
CA LEU A 9 -1.15 -8.71 5.96
C LEU A 9 -0.40 -9.95 5.49
N ARG A 10 -0.39 -11.01 6.31
CA ARG A 10 0.27 -12.27 5.99
C ARG A 10 -0.27 -12.89 4.70
N PHE A 11 -1.59 -12.98 4.57
CA PHE A 11 -2.21 -13.54 3.36
C PHE A 11 -1.83 -12.76 2.10
N LEU A 12 -1.80 -11.42 2.17
CA LEU A 12 -1.42 -10.61 1.02
C LEU A 12 0.08 -10.71 0.71
N VAL A 13 0.94 -10.79 1.72
CA VAL A 13 2.37 -11.04 1.53
C VAL A 13 2.58 -12.37 0.82
N ASP A 14 1.93 -13.44 1.28
CA ASP A 14 2.05 -14.77 0.67
C ASP A 14 1.52 -14.75 -0.78
N LYS A 15 0.39 -14.06 -1.02
CA LYS A 15 -0.23 -13.93 -2.34
C LYS A 15 0.63 -13.17 -3.35
N TRP A 16 1.19 -12.03 -2.95
CA TRP A 16 1.82 -11.09 -3.89
C TRP A 16 3.34 -11.23 -3.97
N LEU A 17 3.99 -11.56 -2.86
CA LEU A 17 5.45 -11.71 -2.80
C LEU A 17 5.89 -13.17 -2.96
N ALA A 18 4.99 -14.14 -2.77
CA ALA A 18 5.25 -15.58 -2.90
C ALA A 18 6.61 -16.00 -2.28
N PRO A 19 6.85 -15.71 -0.99
CA PRO A 19 8.14 -15.94 -0.37
C PRO A 19 8.49 -17.43 -0.35
N VAL A 20 9.76 -17.71 -0.62
CA VAL A 20 10.31 -19.08 -0.57
C VAL A 20 10.89 -19.30 0.84
N PRO A 21 10.79 -20.50 1.44
CA PRO A 21 11.30 -20.75 2.79
C PRO A 21 12.78 -20.38 3.00
N SER A 22 13.61 -20.48 1.96
CA SER A 22 15.02 -20.08 1.99
C SER A 22 15.27 -18.57 1.90
N ARG A 23 14.23 -17.77 1.58
CA ARG A 23 14.30 -16.33 1.36
C ARG A 23 13.16 -15.65 2.13
N PRO A 24 13.36 -15.39 3.43
CA PRO A 24 12.30 -14.86 4.28
C PRO A 24 11.98 -13.41 3.93
N VAL A 25 10.73 -13.05 4.21
CA VAL A 25 10.18 -11.71 4.05
C VAL A 25 10.70 -10.78 5.17
N ARG A 26 10.94 -9.51 4.84
CA ARG A 26 11.34 -8.47 5.80
C ARG A 26 10.45 -7.25 5.68
N VAL A 27 10.07 -6.67 6.82
CA VAL A 27 9.48 -5.32 6.85
C VAL A 27 10.64 -4.33 6.90
N THR A 28 10.76 -3.47 5.89
CA THR A 28 11.85 -2.48 5.80
C THR A 28 11.40 -1.07 6.10
N GLU A 29 10.10 -0.81 6.04
CA GLU A 29 9.52 0.48 6.38
C GLU A 29 8.14 0.29 7.01
N PHE A 30 7.81 1.12 7.99
CA PHE A 30 6.46 1.23 8.54
C PHE A 30 6.20 2.69 8.89
N SER A 31 5.06 3.24 8.48
CA SER A 31 4.73 4.65 8.74
C SER A 31 3.24 4.92 8.52
N ARG A 32 2.89 6.20 8.37
CA ARG A 32 1.57 6.70 8.02
C ARG A 32 1.65 7.62 6.81
N THR A 33 0.67 7.55 5.93
CA THR A 33 0.51 8.51 4.82
C THR A 33 0.21 9.91 5.37
N ARG A 34 0.77 10.95 4.74
CA ARG A 34 0.55 12.35 5.17
C ARG A 34 -0.86 12.85 4.90
N SER A 35 -1.54 12.26 3.92
CA SER A 35 -2.83 12.73 3.40
C SER A 35 -4.01 12.36 4.30
N ASP A 36 -3.98 11.18 4.90
CA ASP A 36 -5.10 10.56 5.63
C ASP A 36 -4.65 9.77 6.86
N GLY A 37 -3.36 9.76 7.17
CA GLY A 37 -2.84 9.07 8.35
C GLY A 37 -2.90 7.53 8.28
N THR A 38 -3.17 6.99 7.09
CA THR A 38 -3.28 5.55 6.84
C THR A 38 -1.96 4.86 7.12
N ARG A 39 -2.02 3.83 7.96
CA ARG A 39 -0.84 3.01 8.28
C ARG A 39 -0.45 2.21 7.06
N TYR A 40 0.85 2.16 6.78
CA TYR A 40 1.38 1.28 5.75
C TYR A 40 2.69 0.63 6.20
N VAL A 41 3.01 -0.47 5.52
CA VAL A 41 4.30 -1.15 5.65
C VAL A 41 4.88 -1.41 4.26
N ARG A 42 6.20 -1.30 4.14
CA ARG A 42 6.95 -1.79 2.98
C ARG A 42 7.56 -3.14 3.33
N VAL A 43 7.29 -4.12 2.49
CA VAL A 43 7.68 -5.49 2.71
C VAL A 43 8.51 -5.96 1.54
N GLU A 44 9.66 -6.55 1.83
CA GLU A 44 10.63 -7.02 0.85
C GLU A 44 10.88 -8.52 0.95
N THR A 45 11.20 -9.13 -0.18
CA THR A 45 11.72 -10.50 -0.25
C THR A 45 12.74 -10.65 -1.39
N LEU A 46 13.64 -11.61 -1.25
CA LEU A 46 14.55 -12.00 -2.35
C LEU A 46 13.86 -13.07 -3.21
N SER A 47 13.87 -12.86 -4.53
CA SER A 47 13.45 -13.82 -5.56
C SER A 47 14.65 -14.28 -6.39
N ALA A 48 14.43 -15.24 -7.30
CA ALA A 48 15.44 -15.65 -8.29
C ALA A 48 15.85 -14.46 -9.18
N ASP A 49 14.91 -13.56 -9.45
CA ASP A 49 15.11 -12.37 -10.30
C ASP A 49 15.61 -11.15 -9.50
N GLY A 50 15.94 -11.32 -8.22
CA GLY A 50 16.40 -10.24 -7.34
C GLY A 50 15.39 -9.80 -6.29
N LEU A 51 15.59 -8.60 -5.73
CA LEU A 51 14.78 -8.05 -4.63
C LEU A 51 13.40 -7.60 -5.14
N ARG A 52 12.33 -8.07 -4.49
CA ARG A 52 10.95 -7.63 -4.73
C ARG A 52 10.43 -6.91 -3.51
N ALA A 53 9.71 -5.80 -3.71
CA ALA A 53 9.16 -4.98 -2.63
C ALA A 53 7.74 -4.54 -2.96
N LEU A 54 6.84 -4.60 -1.98
CA LEU A 54 5.48 -4.07 -2.07
C LEU A 54 5.13 -3.25 -0.85
N PHE A 55 4.25 -2.26 -1.05
CA PHE A 55 3.59 -1.53 0.02
C PHE A 55 2.23 -2.13 0.32
N PHE A 56 1.91 -2.25 1.60
CA PHE A 56 0.62 -2.72 2.09
C PHE A 56 0.03 -1.65 2.99
N PHE A 57 -1.22 -1.29 2.75
CA PHE A 57 -1.96 -0.21 3.40
C PHE A 57 -3.05 -0.80 4.28
N ARG A 58 -3.19 -0.30 5.50
CA ARG A 58 -4.27 -0.67 6.42
C ARG A 58 -5.44 0.28 6.21
N HIS A 59 -6.51 -0.23 5.60
CA HIS A 59 -7.73 0.53 5.35
C HIS A 59 -8.56 0.69 6.63
N SER A 60 -9.49 1.65 6.63
CA SER A 60 -10.31 2.01 7.78
C SER A 60 -11.28 0.89 8.20
N ASP A 61 -11.65 0.02 7.27
CA ASP A 61 -12.40 -1.22 7.50
C ASP A 61 -11.60 -2.29 8.29
N GLY A 62 -10.31 -2.03 8.54
CA GLY A 62 -9.44 -2.97 9.24
C GLY A 62 -8.88 -4.07 8.32
N PHE A 63 -8.99 -3.94 7.01
CA PHE A 63 -8.35 -4.84 6.06
C PHE A 63 -7.02 -4.28 5.56
N TRP A 64 -6.12 -5.18 5.15
CA TRP A 64 -4.93 -4.78 4.42
C TRP A 64 -5.23 -4.79 2.92
N CYS A 65 -4.56 -3.91 2.16
CA CYS A 65 -4.67 -3.78 0.71
C CYS A 65 -3.30 -3.41 0.11
N VAL A 66 -3.09 -3.71 -1.18
CA VAL A 66 -1.85 -3.33 -1.93
C VAL A 66 -1.97 -2.00 -2.67
N PHE A 67 -3.10 -1.32 -2.51
CA PHE A 67 -3.37 0.00 -3.05
C PHE A 67 -3.61 0.98 -1.90
N PRO A 68 -3.19 2.25 -2.07
CA PRO A 68 -3.51 3.28 -1.09
C PRO A 68 -5.03 3.42 -1.00
N PRO A 69 -5.59 3.71 0.19
CA PRO A 69 -7.01 4.00 0.31
C PRO A 69 -7.35 5.17 -0.59
N THR A 70 -8.45 5.04 -1.32
CA THR A 70 -9.05 6.16 -2.02
C THR A 70 -9.64 7.09 -0.97
N ILE A 71 -8.85 8.08 -0.58
CA ILE A 71 -9.40 9.27 0.07
C ILE A 71 -10.44 9.80 -0.90
N ASP A 72 -11.67 9.97 -0.44
CA ASP A 72 -12.65 10.79 -1.14
C ASP A 72 -12.15 12.24 -1.09
N ARG A 73 -11.12 12.52 -1.90
CA ARG A 73 -10.53 13.85 -1.98
C ARG A 73 -11.57 14.63 -2.76
N PRO A 74 -12.13 15.74 -2.23
CA PRO A 74 -12.91 16.64 -3.07
C PRO A 74 -12.01 16.98 -4.25
N ARG A 75 -12.49 16.69 -5.46
CA ARG A 75 -11.79 16.96 -6.71
C ARG A 75 -11.25 18.38 -6.62
N ARG A 76 -9.94 18.55 -6.40
CA ARG A 76 -9.32 19.85 -6.56
C ARG A 76 -9.46 20.14 -8.05
N LEU A 77 -10.51 20.87 -8.40
CA LEU A 77 -10.59 21.53 -9.69
C LEU A 77 -9.28 22.32 -9.80
N PRO A 78 -8.54 22.20 -10.91
CA PRO A 78 -7.39 23.07 -11.10
C PRO A 78 -7.88 24.49 -10.92
N GLU A 79 -7.28 25.21 -9.97
CA GLU A 79 -7.52 26.63 -9.81
C GLU A 79 -7.24 27.24 -11.18
N ARG A 80 -8.28 27.84 -11.78
CA ARG A 80 -8.14 28.49 -13.07
C ARG A 80 -7.07 29.55 -12.86
N PHE A 81 -5.88 29.34 -13.42
CA PHE A 81 -4.95 30.43 -13.64
C PHE A 81 -5.70 31.41 -14.54
N VAL A 82 -6.20 32.49 -13.96
CA VAL A 82 -6.61 33.66 -14.72
C VAL A 82 -5.29 34.18 -15.29
N ALA A 83 -5.05 33.87 -16.56
CA ALA A 83 -4.02 34.55 -17.32
C ALA A 83 -4.50 35.99 -17.49
N GLU A 84 -4.03 36.86 -16.61
CA GLU A 84 -4.14 38.31 -16.76
C GLU A 84 -2.91 38.83 -17.51
N ALA A 85 -3.20 39.60 -18.56
CA ALA A 85 -2.39 40.59 -19.27
C ALA A 85 -1.16 40.12 -20.08
N ALA A 86 -1.22 40.36 -21.40
CA ALA A 86 -0.65 41.56 -22.02
C ALA A 86 -1.34 41.85 -23.37
#